data_AF-A0A2V7YMG2-F1
#
_entry.id   AF-A0A2V7YMG2-F1
#
_cell.length_a   1.000
_cell.length_b   1.000
_cell.length_c   1.000
_cell.angle_alpha   90.00
_cell.angle_beta   90.00
_cell.angle_gamma   90.00
#
_symmetry.space_group_name_H-M   'P 1'
#
loop_
_entity.id
_entity.type
_entity.pdbx_description
1 polymer ?
#
loop_
_entity_poly.entity_id
_entity_poly.type
_entity_poly.pdbx_seq_one_letter_code
_entity_poly.pdbx_strand_id
1 'polypeptide(L)'
;MSKTFEAVKRAIGRGAIQLSQHAVHELAADGLLLRDVLTGVLSGEAIEDYPTDPRGPSCLVHLSIGEGVWVHTVWGCDPRSGVA
;
A
#
# COMPACT_ATOMS: atom_id res chain seq x y z
N MET A 1 -3.63 -0.42 16.14
CA MET A 1 -4.18 -0.30 14.77
C MET A 1 -3.54 0.93 14.11
N SER A 2 -2.86 0.75 12.98
CA SER A 2 -2.11 1.82 12.30
C SER A 2 -3.06 2.86 11.70
N LYS A 3 -2.90 4.13 12.08
CA LYS A 3 -3.71 5.23 11.49
C LYS A 3 -3.37 5.44 10.01
N THR A 4 -2.10 5.24 9.65
CA THR A 4 -1.60 5.33 8.28
C THR A 4 -2.28 4.28 7.41
N PHE A 5 -2.29 3.03 7.84
CA PHE A 5 -2.92 1.94 7.09
C PHE A 5 -4.42 2.13 6.91
N GLU A 6 -5.12 2.62 7.94
CA GLU A 6 -6.54 2.97 7.82
C GLU A 6 -6.77 4.08 6.78
N ALA A 7 -5.86 5.05 6.66
CA ALA A 7 -5.93 6.07 5.62
C ALA A 7 -5.69 5.50 4.22
N VAL A 8 -4.73 4.59 4.08
CA VAL A 8 -4.45 3.85 2.84
C VAL A 8 -5.68 3.07 2.38
N LYS A 9 -6.31 2.27 3.26
CA LYS A 9 -7.53 1.50 2.91
C LYS A 9 -8.65 2.41 2.45
N ARG A 10 -8.84 3.57 3.10
CA ARG A 10 -9.82 4.58 2.67
C ARG A 10 -9.47 5.19 1.31
N ALA A 11 -8.20 5.46 1.03
CA ALA A 11 -7.76 5.99 -0.26
C ALA A 11 -7.99 4.98 -1.39
N ILE A 12 -7.66 3.70 -1.17
CA ILE A 12 -7.93 2.59 -2.11
C ILE A 12 -9.42 2.49 -2.41
N GLY A 13 -10.26 2.50 -1.38
CA GLY A 13 -11.72 2.44 -1.54
C GLY A 13 -12.31 3.60 -2.35
N ARG A 14 -11.62 4.75 -2.44
CA ARG A 14 -12.02 5.90 -3.27
C ARG A 14 -11.32 5.95 -4.63
N GLY A 15 -10.42 5.02 -4.93
CA GLY A 15 -9.54 5.10 -6.10
C GLY A 15 -8.54 6.25 -6.06
N ALA A 16 -8.28 6.82 -4.88
CA ALA A 16 -7.38 7.95 -4.68
C ALA A 16 -5.94 7.46 -4.51
N ILE A 17 -5.41 6.78 -5.53
CA ILE A 17 -4.10 6.13 -5.50
C ILE A 17 -3.15 6.76 -6.52
N GLN A 18 -1.89 6.95 -6.13
CA GLN A 18 -0.80 7.31 -7.03
C GLN A 18 0.33 6.29 -6.96
N LEU A 19 0.85 5.90 -8.13
CA LEU A 19 1.99 5.01 -8.21
C LEU A 19 3.27 5.81 -8.42
N SER A 20 4.26 5.56 -7.58
CA SER A 20 5.62 6.00 -7.85
C SER A 20 6.19 5.25 -9.04
N GLN A 21 7.15 5.86 -9.75
CA GLN A 21 7.84 5.19 -10.85
C GLN A 21 8.53 3.90 -10.39
N HIS A 22 9.09 3.89 -9.17
CA HIS A 22 9.67 2.70 -8.57
C HIS A 22 8.63 1.60 -8.40
N ALA A 23 7.45 1.90 -7.85
CA ALA A 23 6.37 0.92 -7.69
C ALA A 23 5.95 0.30 -9.03
N VAL A 24 5.89 1.09 -10.11
CA VAL A 24 5.59 0.58 -11.45
C VAL A 24 6.66 -0.41 -11.94
N HIS A 25 7.94 -0.09 -11.73
CA HIS A 25 9.04 -0.97 -12.12
C HIS A 25 9.06 -2.27 -11.31
N GLU A 26 8.86 -2.22 -9.99
CA GLU A 26 8.83 -3.42 -9.14
C GLU A 26 7.63 -4.32 -9.49
N LEU A 27 6.43 -3.75 -9.67
CA LEU A 27 5.26 -4.52 -10.11
C LEU A 27 5.53 -5.27 -11.42
N ALA A 28 6.19 -4.61 -12.39
CA ALA A 28 6.53 -5.24 -13.66
C ALA A 28 7.62 -6.31 -13.51
N ALA A 29 8.67 -6.04 -12.72
CA ALA A 29 9.78 -6.95 -12.49
C ALA A 29 9.33 -8.23 -11.77
N ASP A 30 8.41 -8.11 -10.81
CA ASP A 30 7.88 -9.21 -10.01
C ASP A 30 6.69 -9.92 -10.67
N GLY A 31 6.22 -9.44 -11.83
CA GLY A 31 5.05 -9.99 -12.51
C GLY A 31 3.74 -9.81 -11.75
N LEU A 32 3.65 -8.75 -10.94
CA LEU A 32 2.51 -8.45 -10.07
C LEU A 32 1.53 -7.50 -10.75
N LEU A 33 0.24 -7.81 -10.63
CA LEU A 33 -0.81 -6.94 -11.13
C LEU A 33 -1.27 -5.98 -10.05
N LEU A 34 -1.32 -4.69 -10.39
CA LEU A 34 -1.77 -3.64 -9.48
C LEU A 34 -3.13 -3.96 -8.84
N ARG A 35 -4.09 -4.46 -9.62
CA ARG A 35 -5.44 -4.79 -9.12
C ARG A 35 -5.41 -5.85 -8.01
N ASP A 36 -4.50 -6.81 -8.10
CA ASP A 36 -4.41 -7.93 -7.16
C ASP A 36 -3.77 -7.43 -5.86
N VAL A 37 -2.74 -6.57 -5.98
CA VAL A 37 -2.16 -5.84 -4.84
C VAL A 37 -3.21 -4.96 -4.16
N LEU A 38 -3.95 -4.12 -4.90
CA LEU A 38 -4.98 -3.25 -4.33
C LEU A 38 -6.05 -4.04 -3.57
N THR A 39 -6.47 -5.18 -4.12
CA THR A 39 -7.44 -6.06 -3.47
C THR A 39 -6.83 -6.71 -2.22
N GLY A 40 -5.60 -7.22 -2.32
CA GLY A 40 -4.91 -7.88 -1.22
C GLY A 40 -4.63 -6.94 -0.04
N VAL A 41 -4.27 -5.68 -0.29
CA VAL A 41 -4.07 -4.65 0.75
C VAL A 41 -5.33 -4.46 1.60
N LEU A 42 -6.53 -4.52 1.01
CA LEU A 42 -7.78 -4.32 1.75
C LEU A 42 -8.04 -5.41 2.80
N SER A 43 -7.54 -6.63 2.56
CA SER A 43 -7.56 -7.76 3.50
C SER A 43 -6.24 -7.97 4.26
N GLY A 44 -5.20 -7.21 3.93
CA GLY A 44 -3.85 -7.35 4.48
C GLY A 44 -3.69 -6.75 5.88
N GLU A 45 -2.47 -6.83 6.37
CA GLU A 45 -2.07 -6.35 7.70
C GLU A 45 -0.85 -5.44 7.58
N ALA A 46 -0.90 -4.28 8.25
CA ALA A 46 0.28 -3.45 8.42
C ALA A 46 1.21 -4.09 9.47
N ILE A 47 2.38 -4.53 9.02
CA ILE A 47 3.39 -5.19 9.87
C ILE A 47 4.42 -4.19 10.41
N GLU A 48 4.58 -3.04 9.75
CA GLU A 48 5.37 -1.91 10.23
C GLU A 48 4.66 -0.57 9.94
N ASP A 49 4.81 0.42 10.82
CA ASP A 49 4.20 1.74 10.70
C ASP A 49 5.23 2.84 10.97
N TYR A 50 5.30 3.83 10.08
CA TYR A 50 6.26 4.94 10.10
C TYR A 50 5.52 6.28 10.02
N PRO A 51 4.77 6.66 11.07
CA PRO A 51 3.94 7.88 11.05
C PRO A 51 4.74 9.18 11.00
N THR A 52 6.05 9.13 11.29
CA THR A 52 6.94 10.29 11.40
C THR A 52 8.14 10.21 10.45
N ASP A 53 8.08 9.39 9.40
CA ASP A 53 9.16 9.36 8.40
C ASP A 53 9.30 10.76 7.76
N PRO A 54 10.53 11.31 7.63
CA PRO A 54 10.75 12.63 7.02
C PRO A 54 10.19 12.80 5.61
N ARG A 55 9.98 11.69 4.88
CA ARG A 55 9.39 11.66 3.54
C ARG A 55 7.86 11.65 3.56
N GLY A 56 7.25 11.54 4.75
CA GLY A 56 5.81 11.49 4.97
C GLY A 56 5.36 10.18 5.64
N PRO A 57 4.18 10.17 6.29
CA PRO A 57 3.65 8.96 6.93
C PRO A 57 3.53 7.79 5.97
N SER A 58 4.02 6.62 6.38
CA SER A 58 3.95 5.39 5.57
C SER A 58 3.81 4.14 6.43
N CYS A 59 3.45 3.02 5.83
CA CYS A 59 3.41 1.70 6.48
C CYS A 59 3.81 0.58 5.52
N LEU A 60 4.37 -0.51 6.06
CA LEU A 60 4.64 -1.75 5.34
C LEU A 60 3.47 -2.71 5.54
N VAL A 61 2.87 -3.17 4.45
CA VAL A 61 1.69 -4.04 4.46
C VAL A 61 2.08 -5.42 3.94
N HIS A 62 1.78 -6.44 4.73
CA HIS A 62 1.78 -7.85 4.34
C HIS A 62 0.41 -8.22 3.79
N LEU A 63 0.38 -8.85 2.62
CA LEU A 63 -0.86 -9.22 1.94
C LEU A 63 -0.72 -10.49 1.10
N SER A 64 -1.84 -11.16 0.84
CA SER A 64 -1.93 -12.24 -0.13
C SER A 64 -2.60 -11.75 -1.41
N ILE A 65 -2.09 -12.21 -2.55
CA ILE A 65 -2.67 -11.95 -3.89
C ILE A 65 -3.16 -13.22 -4.59
N GLY A 66 -3.29 -14.31 -3.84
CA GLY A 66 -3.59 -15.63 -4.37
C GLY A 66 -3.04 -16.74 -3.49
N GLU A 67 -3.43 -17.97 -3.80
CA GLU A 67 -3.04 -19.14 -3.01
C GLU A 67 -1.52 -19.28 -2.93
N GLY A 68 -0.98 -19.22 -1.72
CA GLY A 68 0.46 -19.35 -1.46
C GLY A 68 1.32 -18.16 -1.87
N VAL A 69 0.74 -17.07 -2.41
CA VAL A 69 1.49 -15.89 -2.85
C VAL A 69 1.30 -14.76 -1.84
N TRP A 70 2.40 -14.42 -1.16
CA TRP A 70 2.49 -13.35 -0.18
C TRP A 70 3.40 -12.25 -0.68
N VAL A 71 2.99 -11.00 -0.51
CA VAL A 71 3.71 -9.81 -0.96
C VAL A 71 3.80 -8.82 0.18
N HIS A 72 4.92 -8.08 0.22
CA HIS A 72 5.06 -6.90 1.06
C HIS A 72 5.02 -5.65 0.20
N THR A 73 4.23 -4.66 0.60
CA THR A 73 4.11 -3.39 -0.12
C THR A 73 4.24 -2.23 0.84
N VAL A 74 5.00 -1.21 0.45
CA VAL A 74 5.12 0.04 1.21
C VAL A 74 4.09 1.03 0.68
N TRP A 75 3.30 1.60 1.59
CA TRP A 75 2.28 2.59 1.27
C TRP A 75 2.58 3.90 1.99
N GLY A 76 2.66 4.99 1.23
CA GLY A 76 2.58 6.34 1.78
C GLY A 76 1.12 6.76 1.91
N CYS A 77 0.85 7.74 2.75
CA CYS A 77 -0.41 8.49 2.65
C CYS A 77 -0.16 9.94 3.03
N ASP A 78 -0.54 10.86 2.15
CA ASP A 78 -0.53 12.28 2.47
C ASP A 78 -1.82 12.62 3.23
N PRO A 79 -1.75 12.95 4.54
CA PRO A 79 -2.95 13.25 5.31
C PRO A 79 -3.68 14.52 4.84
N ARG A 80 -3.04 15.37 4.02
CA ARG A 80 -3.66 16.60 3.48
C ARG A 80 -4.51 16.32 2.23
N SER A 81 -3.97 15.57 1.27
CA SER A 81 -4.71 15.20 0.06
C SER A 81 -5.59 13.95 0.23
N GLY A 82 -5.28 13.11 1.23
CA GLY A 82 -5.95 11.83 1.44
C GLY A 82 -5.68 10.82 0.32
N VAL A 83 -4.63 11.06 -0.48
CA VAL A 83 -4.12 10.16 -1.51
C VAL A 83 -3.14 9.19 -0.86
N ALA A 84 -3.14 7.94 -1.34
CA ALA A 84 -2.14 6.95 -1.00
C ALA A 84 -1.25 6.63 -2.21
#